data_AF-A0A1Y0MYQ2-F1
#
_entry.id   AF-A0A1Y0MYQ2-F1
#
_cell.length_a   1.000
_cell.length_b   1.000
_cell.length_c   1.000
_cell.angle_alpha   90.00
_cell.angle_beta   90.00
_cell.angle_gamma   90.00
#
_symmetry.space_group_name_H-M   'P 1'
#
loop_
_entity.id
_entity.type
_entity.pdbx_description
1 polymer ?
#
loop_
_entity_poly.entity_id
_entity_poly.type
_entity_poly.pdbx_seq_one_letter_code
_entity_poly.pdbx_strand_id
1 'polypeptide(L)'
;MAINIFVDGNSINSDRWSAMEATIRGVLNGEYPYKLKDHLGKTSSNLPGLFYLGLPFYLLGNVSLLQPFVFLIISLLIFKSRILIDKKLTLIFLLIASPAYLWEVIAKSDLLSNIILLVLFLILWDYKFKNNYFKLPFLLSFFCAFFILTRGIVAIPLTLFLFREFLNTSISKKLKFSFGLVFFIILISFPFLLTLPDFEIIKEHNPFNHQTRFTPKWVQIFFIVLPFILAIKIKKIHQVIFQSLILFTLLLFLSFVFEIIDEGFKNTLYKSYFDISYLTMAMPFAILYYVFRTKDFGDKLEE
;
A
#
# COMPACT_ATOMS: atom_id res chain seq x y z
N MET A 1 18.25 -3.13 9.23
CA MET A 1 19.25 -2.16 8.72
C MET A 1 20.51 -2.86 8.22
N ALA A 2 21.15 -3.74 8.99
CA ALA A 2 22.35 -4.47 8.55
C ALA A 2 22.16 -5.23 7.22
N ILE A 3 21.09 -6.01 7.08
CA ILE A 3 20.82 -6.78 5.84
C ILE A 3 20.74 -5.88 4.59
N ASN A 4 20.11 -4.71 4.69
CA ASN A 4 20.00 -3.75 3.58
C ASN A 4 21.35 -3.22 3.09
N ILE A 5 22.36 -3.21 3.96
CA ILE A 5 23.72 -2.74 3.66
C ILE A 5 24.55 -3.88 3.07
N PHE A 6 24.38 -5.11 3.57
CA PHE A 6 25.18 -6.27 3.14
C PHE A 6 24.72 -6.91 1.83
N VAL A 7 23.47 -6.68 1.40
CA VAL A 7 22.95 -7.24 0.15
C VAL A 7 23.05 -6.19 -0.97
N ASP A 8 23.77 -6.55 -2.04
CA ASP A 8 23.82 -5.75 -3.26
C ASP A 8 22.46 -5.82 -3.99
N GLY A 9 21.82 -4.66 -4.14
CA GLY A 9 20.50 -4.55 -4.76
C GLY A 9 20.50 -4.89 -6.25
N ASN A 10 21.65 -4.78 -6.93
CA ASN A 10 21.78 -5.05 -8.37
C ASN A 10 21.93 -6.55 -8.66
N SER A 11 22.30 -7.34 -7.66
CA SER A 11 22.41 -8.81 -7.78
C SER A 11 21.05 -9.52 -7.68
N ILE A 12 19.99 -8.80 -7.33
CA ILE A 12 18.65 -9.34 -7.11
C ILE A 12 17.81 -9.10 -8.37
N ASN A 13 17.02 -10.10 -8.78
CA ASN A 13 16.02 -9.94 -9.82
C ASN A 13 14.76 -9.22 -9.29
N SER A 14 14.93 -8.04 -8.69
CA SER A 14 13.85 -7.20 -8.17
C SER A 14 14.20 -5.72 -8.31
N ASP A 15 13.38 -4.98 -9.05
CA ASP A 15 13.60 -3.58 -9.42
C ASP A 15 13.09 -2.55 -8.40
N ARG A 16 12.41 -2.97 -7.33
CA ARG A 16 11.61 -2.10 -6.44
C ARG A 16 12.32 -0.82 -6.01
N TRP A 17 13.50 -0.96 -5.38
CA TRP A 17 14.27 0.19 -4.90
C TRP A 17 14.73 1.09 -6.05
N SER A 18 15.24 0.50 -7.13
CA SER A 18 15.77 1.23 -8.27
C SER A 18 14.69 1.91 -9.11
N ALA A 19 13.49 1.34 -9.18
CA ALA A 19 12.34 1.93 -9.84
C ALA A 19 11.83 3.15 -9.07
N MET A 20 11.84 3.09 -7.73
CA MET A 20 11.57 4.23 -6.86
C MET A 20 12.63 5.33 -7.02
N GLU A 21 13.91 4.95 -7.05
CA GLU A 21 15.01 5.89 -7.29
C GLU A 21 14.91 6.55 -8.66
N ALA A 22 14.68 5.78 -9.72
CA ALA A 22 14.50 6.29 -11.08
C ALA A 22 13.29 7.22 -11.17
N THR A 23 12.18 6.90 -10.49
CA THR A 23 10.99 7.76 -10.43
C THR A 23 11.29 9.09 -9.76
N ILE A 24 11.97 9.07 -8.61
CA ILE A 24 12.32 10.28 -7.87
C ILE A 24 13.29 11.13 -8.67
N ARG A 25 14.36 10.53 -9.19
CA ARG A 25 15.34 11.21 -10.03
C ARG A 25 14.70 11.84 -11.27
N GLY A 26 13.81 11.11 -11.95
CA GLY A 26 13.11 11.62 -13.13
C GLY A 26 12.31 12.88 -12.84
N VAL A 27 11.43 12.82 -11.82
CA VAL A 27 10.61 13.97 -11.42
C VAL A 27 11.49 15.17 -11.03
N LEU A 28 12.57 14.96 -10.27
CA LEU A 28 13.46 16.04 -9.85
C LEU A 28 14.25 16.67 -11.01
N ASN A 29 14.54 15.90 -12.06
CA ASN A 29 15.26 16.36 -13.24
C ASN A 29 14.34 16.91 -14.35
N GLY A 30 13.02 16.92 -14.13
CA GLY A 30 12.05 17.33 -15.16
C GLY A 30 11.83 16.28 -16.25
N GLU A 31 12.23 15.03 -16.03
CA GLU A 31 12.06 13.92 -16.96
C GLU A 31 10.82 13.09 -16.60
N TYR A 32 10.04 12.68 -17.59
CA TYR A 32 8.85 11.87 -17.36
C TYR A 32 9.23 10.50 -16.76
N PRO A 33 8.88 10.23 -15.49
CA PRO A 33 9.47 9.11 -14.74
C PRO A 33 9.04 7.74 -15.28
N TYR A 34 7.88 7.64 -15.94
CA TYR A 34 7.37 6.38 -16.48
C TYR A 34 8.01 5.97 -17.82
N LYS A 35 8.92 6.80 -18.37
CA LYS A 35 9.81 6.43 -19.48
C LYS A 35 11.18 5.95 -19.03
N LEU A 36 11.55 6.24 -17.78
CA LEU A 36 12.87 5.88 -17.27
C LEU A 36 12.94 4.40 -16.96
N LYS A 37 14.08 3.81 -17.31
CA LYS A 37 14.37 2.40 -17.05
C LYS A 37 15.10 2.24 -15.72
N ASP A 38 14.73 1.21 -14.98
CA ASP A 38 15.44 0.74 -13.81
C ASP A 38 16.65 -0.14 -14.18
N HIS A 39 17.33 -0.72 -13.18
CA HIS A 39 18.50 -1.57 -13.40
C HIS A 39 18.18 -2.89 -14.14
N LEU A 40 16.91 -3.30 -14.18
CA LEU A 40 16.43 -4.46 -14.95
C LEU A 40 15.91 -4.05 -16.34
N GLY A 41 16.03 -2.78 -16.71
CA GLY A 41 15.56 -2.26 -18.00
C GLY A 41 14.05 -2.06 -18.09
N LYS A 42 13.32 -2.13 -16.97
CA LYS A 42 11.85 -1.99 -16.91
C LYS A 42 11.45 -0.58 -16.48
N THR A 43 10.20 -0.23 -16.76
CA THR A 43 9.60 1.06 -16.38
C THR A 43 8.92 0.98 -15.03
N SER A 44 8.90 2.11 -14.31
CA SER A 44 8.33 2.18 -12.97
C SER A 44 6.81 1.99 -12.95
N SER A 45 6.33 1.24 -11.96
CA SER A 45 4.90 1.10 -11.64
C SER A 45 4.45 2.01 -10.48
N ASN A 46 5.38 2.80 -9.93
CA ASN A 46 5.15 3.59 -8.73
C ASN A 46 4.22 4.77 -9.00
N LEU A 47 3.10 4.83 -8.29
CA LEU A 47 2.19 5.97 -8.39
C LEU A 47 2.76 7.20 -7.66
N PRO A 48 2.25 8.42 -7.94
CA PRO A 48 2.82 9.67 -7.43
C PRO A 48 2.95 9.79 -5.91
N GLY A 49 2.11 9.11 -5.13
CA GLY A 49 2.23 9.06 -3.66
C GLY A 49 3.50 8.34 -3.18
N LEU A 50 3.96 7.31 -3.89
CA LEU A 50 5.21 6.61 -3.54
C LEU A 50 6.44 7.50 -3.74
N PHE A 51 6.40 8.45 -4.67
CA PHE A 51 7.46 9.45 -4.82
C PHE A 51 7.66 10.23 -3.52
N TYR A 52 6.60 10.77 -2.93
CA TYR A 52 6.71 11.52 -1.68
C TYR A 52 7.10 10.64 -0.50
N LEU A 53 6.71 9.36 -0.52
CA LEU A 53 7.10 8.42 0.52
C LEU A 53 8.61 8.09 0.46
N GLY A 54 9.16 7.92 -0.74
CA GLY A 54 10.57 7.62 -0.96
C GLY A 54 11.50 8.84 -0.95
N LEU A 55 10.99 10.03 -1.28
CA LEU A 55 11.78 11.25 -1.45
C LEU A 55 12.69 11.59 -0.24
N PRO A 56 12.22 11.56 1.02
CA PRO A 56 13.09 11.84 2.16
C PRO A 56 14.30 10.90 2.22
N PHE A 57 14.10 9.61 1.88
CA PHE A 57 15.15 8.59 1.93
C PHE A 57 16.09 8.67 0.72
N TYR A 58 15.57 9.07 -0.44
CA TYR A 58 16.38 9.43 -1.60
C TYR A 58 17.34 10.59 -1.28
N LEU A 59 16.85 11.63 -0.61
CA LEU A 59 17.68 12.77 -0.19
C LEU A 59 18.73 12.38 0.88
N LEU A 60 18.47 11.34 1.66
CA LEU A 60 19.46 10.72 2.56
C LEU A 60 20.44 9.78 1.83
N GLY A 61 20.34 9.66 0.51
CA GLY A 61 21.20 8.85 -0.34
C GLY A 61 20.83 7.37 -0.43
N ASN A 62 19.73 6.92 0.18
CA ASN A 62 19.33 5.52 0.12
C ASN A 62 17.82 5.33 0.37
N VAL A 63 17.06 5.06 -0.70
CA VAL A 63 15.61 4.84 -0.63
C VAL A 63 15.20 3.60 0.17
N SER A 64 16.09 2.62 0.32
CA SER A 64 15.86 1.40 1.11
C SER A 64 15.78 1.66 2.61
N LEU A 65 16.08 2.89 3.06
CA LEU A 65 15.87 3.33 4.44
C LEU A 65 14.38 3.48 4.81
N LEU A 66 13.47 3.52 3.82
CA LEU A 66 12.02 3.54 4.06
C LEU A 66 11.58 2.38 4.96
N GLN A 67 12.03 1.17 4.66
CA GLN A 67 11.60 -0.03 5.38
C GLN A 67 12.04 -0.10 6.85
N PRO A 68 13.33 0.12 7.21
CA PRO A 68 13.72 0.17 8.61
C PRO A 68 13.05 1.33 9.35
N PHE A 69 12.78 2.46 8.68
CA PHE A 69 12.01 3.55 9.26
C PHE A 69 10.56 3.14 9.59
N VAL A 70 9.86 2.50 8.65
CA VAL A 70 8.49 2.01 8.88
C VAL A 70 8.46 0.93 9.97
N PHE A 71 9.45 0.04 9.99
CA PHE A 71 9.59 -0.94 11.07
C PHE A 71 9.78 -0.27 12.43
N LEU A 72 10.63 0.75 12.53
CA LEU A 72 10.81 1.54 13.75
C LEU A 72 9.50 2.17 14.21
N ILE A 73 8.72 2.77 13.30
CA ILE A 73 7.40 3.33 13.63
C ILE A 73 6.49 2.25 14.24
N ILE A 74 6.38 1.08 13.60
CA ILE A 74 5.56 -0.02 14.13
C ILE A 74 6.07 -0.46 15.51
N SER A 75 7.38 -0.66 15.66
CA SER A 75 7.96 -1.09 16.94
C SER A 75 7.66 -0.08 18.05
N LEU A 76 7.78 1.22 17.78
CA LEU A 76 7.44 2.27 18.74
C LEU A 76 5.95 2.30 19.09
N LEU A 77 5.07 2.09 18.10
CA LEU A 77 3.63 2.02 18.34
C LEU A 77 3.23 0.78 19.15
N ILE A 78 3.78 -0.38 18.82
CA ILE A 78 3.59 -1.61 19.61
C ILE A 78 4.12 -1.39 21.03
N PHE A 79 5.31 -0.80 21.17
CA PHE A 79 5.89 -0.52 22.49
C PHE A 79 4.98 0.37 23.35
N LYS A 80 4.47 1.46 22.77
CA LYS A 80 3.55 2.40 23.44
C LYS A 80 2.13 1.86 23.64
N SER A 81 1.74 0.80 22.94
CA SER A 81 0.41 0.21 23.08
C SER A 81 0.21 -0.44 24.46
N ARG A 82 -1.05 -0.61 24.87
CA ARG A 82 -1.44 -1.34 26.10
C ARG A 82 -1.52 -2.87 25.91
N ILE A 83 -0.93 -3.41 24.84
CA ILE A 83 -0.85 -4.86 24.61
C ILE A 83 -0.03 -5.52 25.74
N LEU A 84 -0.37 -6.75 26.12
CA LEU A 84 0.45 -7.53 27.05
C LEU A 84 1.86 -7.81 26.48
N ILE A 85 2.88 -7.84 27.34
CA ILE A 85 4.28 -7.91 26.89
C ILE A 85 4.60 -9.17 26.08
N ASP A 86 4.03 -10.31 26.47
CA ASP A 86 4.12 -11.59 25.76
C ASP A 86 3.60 -11.50 24.32
N LYS A 87 2.45 -10.84 24.14
CA LYS A 87 1.85 -10.60 22.81
C LYS A 87 2.67 -9.61 21.99
N LYS A 88 3.24 -8.55 22.60
CA LYS A 88 4.15 -7.62 21.91
C LYS A 88 5.38 -8.36 21.38
N LEU A 89 5.99 -9.19 22.22
CA LEU A 89 7.16 -9.99 21.85
C LEU A 89 6.81 -10.99 20.75
N THR A 90 5.69 -11.70 20.87
CA THR A 90 5.20 -12.63 19.84
C THR A 90 4.99 -11.91 18.52
N LEU A 91 4.40 -10.71 18.53
CA LEU A 91 4.14 -9.91 17.34
C LEU A 91 5.43 -9.50 16.61
N ILE A 92 6.39 -8.97 17.36
CA ILE A 92 7.69 -8.56 16.84
C ILE A 92 8.46 -9.78 16.33
N PHE A 93 8.44 -10.88 17.08
CA PHE A 93 9.08 -12.13 16.70
C PHE A 93 8.50 -12.68 15.39
N LEU A 94 7.17 -12.78 15.27
CA LEU A 94 6.51 -13.26 14.05
C LEU A 94 6.82 -12.37 12.83
N LEU A 95 6.91 -11.06 13.03
CA LEU A 95 7.26 -10.14 11.94
C LEU A 95 8.72 -10.33 11.50
N ILE A 96 9.67 -10.35 12.43
CA ILE A 96 11.11 -10.48 12.10
C ILE A 96 11.44 -11.88 11.56
N ALA A 97 10.83 -12.92 12.12
CA ALA A 97 11.07 -14.31 11.71
C ALA A 97 10.37 -14.69 10.40
N SER A 98 9.49 -13.83 9.88
CA SER A 98 8.74 -14.16 8.67
C SER A 98 9.62 -14.12 7.42
N PRO A 99 9.63 -15.18 6.61
CA PRO A 99 10.30 -15.17 5.31
C PRO A 99 9.80 -14.06 4.39
N ALA A 100 8.50 -13.71 4.48
CA ALA A 100 7.89 -12.63 3.70
C ALA A 100 8.50 -11.27 4.07
N TYR A 101 8.63 -10.99 5.37
CA TYR A 101 9.25 -9.75 5.84
C TYR A 101 10.74 -9.70 5.49
N LEU A 102 11.46 -10.81 5.70
CA LEU A 102 12.89 -10.91 5.36
C LEU A 102 13.12 -10.69 3.87
N TRP A 103 12.27 -11.26 3.00
CA TRP A 103 12.32 -11.02 1.56
C TRP A 103 12.13 -9.53 1.24
N GLU A 104 11.14 -8.87 1.83
CA GLU A 104 10.92 -7.44 1.61
C GLU A 104 12.16 -6.61 1.99
N VAL A 105 12.85 -6.98 3.09
CA VAL A 105 14.12 -6.35 3.50
C VAL A 105 15.19 -6.60 2.45
N ILE A 106 15.43 -7.86 2.08
CA ILE A 106 16.47 -8.23 1.11
C ILE A 106 16.23 -7.54 -0.24
N ALA A 107 14.99 -7.55 -0.72
CA ALA A 107 14.58 -6.94 -1.99
C ALA A 107 14.45 -5.41 -1.93
N LYS A 108 14.65 -4.79 -0.76
CA LYS A 108 14.55 -3.33 -0.56
C LYS A 108 13.19 -2.79 -1.03
N SER A 109 12.12 -3.54 -0.72
CA SER A 109 10.77 -3.36 -1.26
C SER A 109 9.95 -2.33 -0.47
N ASP A 110 9.09 -1.58 -1.18
CA ASP A 110 8.14 -0.63 -0.59
C ASP A 110 6.77 -1.26 -0.30
N LEU A 111 6.49 -2.46 -0.82
CA LEU A 111 5.15 -3.09 -0.82
C LEU A 111 4.59 -3.21 0.61
N LEU A 112 5.30 -3.93 1.46
CA LEU A 112 4.86 -4.19 2.83
C LEU A 112 4.84 -2.89 3.66
N SER A 113 5.85 -2.04 3.48
CA SER A 113 5.98 -0.74 4.15
C SER A 113 4.77 0.16 3.86
N ASN A 114 4.33 0.20 2.60
CA ASN A 114 3.17 0.98 2.20
C ASN A 114 1.87 0.49 2.85
N ILE A 115 1.61 -0.82 2.85
CA ILE A 115 0.40 -1.38 3.47
C ILE A 115 0.43 -1.19 5.00
N ILE A 116 1.59 -1.31 5.64
CA ILE A 116 1.74 -0.99 7.07
C ILE A 116 1.30 0.45 7.35
N LEU A 117 1.83 1.42 6.60
CA LEU A 117 1.53 2.83 6.81
C LEU A 117 0.04 3.13 6.61
N LEU A 118 -0.57 2.51 5.61
CA LEU A 118 -2.01 2.57 5.39
C LEU A 118 -2.77 2.07 6.61
N VAL A 119 -2.45 0.87 7.11
CA VAL A 119 -3.19 0.30 8.23
C VAL A 119 -2.99 1.12 9.50
N LEU A 120 -1.79 1.66 9.71
CA LEU A 120 -1.53 2.62 10.79
C LEU A 120 -2.43 3.85 10.67
N PHE A 121 -2.55 4.42 9.47
CA PHE A 121 -3.48 5.51 9.22
C PHE A 121 -4.92 5.12 9.57
N LEU A 122 -5.42 3.96 9.13
CA LEU A 122 -6.78 3.50 9.44
C LEU A 122 -7.03 3.40 10.95
N ILE A 123 -6.10 2.79 11.68
CA ILE A 123 -6.21 2.62 13.14
C ILE A 123 -6.16 3.97 13.86
N LEU A 124 -5.21 4.85 13.50
CA LEU A 124 -5.07 6.16 14.13
C LEU A 124 -6.28 7.06 13.82
N TRP A 125 -6.82 6.97 12.60
CA TRP A 125 -8.02 7.72 12.22
C TRP A 125 -9.25 7.23 12.96
N ASP A 126 -9.45 5.91 13.04
CA ASP A 126 -10.52 5.30 13.83
C ASP A 126 -10.44 5.72 15.30
N TYR A 127 -9.26 5.61 15.91
CA TYR A 127 -9.05 6.02 17.30
C TYR A 127 -9.38 7.49 17.55
N LYS A 128 -8.91 8.40 16.69
CA LYS A 128 -9.09 9.85 16.88
C LYS A 128 -10.50 10.35 16.53
N PHE A 129 -11.17 9.70 15.57
CA PHE A 129 -12.42 10.18 15.00
C PHE A 129 -13.57 9.16 15.05
N LYS A 130 -13.50 8.15 15.93
CA LYS A 130 -14.45 7.02 16.06
C LYS A 130 -15.93 7.35 15.83
N ASN A 131 -16.40 8.48 16.37
CA ASN A 131 -17.81 8.89 16.29
C ASN A 131 -18.18 9.66 15.01
N ASN A 132 -17.20 10.17 14.26
CA ASN A 132 -17.41 10.96 13.06
C ASN A 132 -16.11 11.03 12.24
N TYR A 133 -15.88 10.03 11.39
CA TYR A 133 -14.70 9.97 10.51
C TYR A 133 -14.57 11.20 9.61
N PHE A 134 -15.69 11.81 9.21
CA PHE A 134 -15.73 13.00 8.37
C PHE A 134 -15.72 14.31 9.18
N LYS A 135 -15.16 14.32 10.41
CA LYS A 135 -14.96 15.55 11.20
C LYS A 135 -14.03 16.53 10.48
N LEU A 136 -12.95 16.04 9.88
CA LEU A 136 -11.99 16.83 9.09
C LEU A 136 -11.96 16.31 7.64
N PRO A 137 -12.99 16.61 6.82
CA PRO A 137 -13.16 15.97 5.51
C PRO A 137 -11.98 16.27 4.58
N PHE A 138 -11.43 17.49 4.59
CA PHE A 138 -10.32 17.85 3.71
C PHE A 138 -9.01 17.14 4.09
N LEU A 139 -8.71 17.01 5.39
CA LEU A 139 -7.55 16.25 5.86
C LEU A 139 -7.69 14.75 5.56
N LEU A 140 -8.90 14.21 5.72
CA LEU A 140 -9.21 12.83 5.33
C LEU A 140 -8.97 12.62 3.83
N SER A 141 -9.45 13.55 2.99
CA SER A 141 -9.23 13.52 1.55
C SER A 141 -7.76 13.51 1.18
N PHE A 142 -6.92 14.31 1.86
CA PHE A 142 -5.48 14.31 1.63
C PHE A 142 -4.87 12.93 1.85
N PHE A 143 -5.13 12.31 3.01
CA PHE A 143 -4.60 10.98 3.30
C PHE A 143 -5.14 9.91 2.34
N CYS A 144 -6.44 9.95 2.02
CA CYS A 144 -7.02 9.04 1.04
C CYS A 144 -6.39 9.19 -0.35
N ALA A 145 -6.22 10.43 -0.84
CA ALA A 145 -5.57 10.70 -2.11
C ALA A 145 -4.12 10.21 -2.10
N PHE A 146 -3.37 10.53 -1.05
CA PHE A 146 -1.99 10.08 -0.86
C PHE A 146 -1.88 8.55 -0.94
N PHE A 147 -2.66 7.83 -0.15
CA PHE A 147 -2.62 6.36 -0.11
C PHE A 147 -3.12 5.70 -1.40
N ILE A 148 -4.18 6.20 -2.03
CA ILE A 148 -4.62 5.69 -3.34
C ILE A 148 -3.53 5.88 -4.40
N LEU A 149 -2.82 7.01 -4.34
CA LEU A 149 -1.67 7.30 -5.20
C LEU A 149 -0.38 6.63 -4.74
N THR A 150 -0.37 5.77 -3.72
CA THR A 150 0.77 4.88 -3.49
C THR A 150 0.63 3.61 -4.34
N ARG A 151 -0.53 2.94 -4.26
CA ARG A 151 -0.86 1.70 -4.99
C ARG A 151 -2.38 1.59 -5.19
N GLY A 152 -2.83 1.14 -6.36
CA GLY A 152 -4.27 1.07 -6.66
C GLY A 152 -5.06 0.13 -5.72
N ILE A 153 -4.45 -0.99 -5.32
CA ILE A 153 -5.08 -1.99 -4.44
C ILE A 153 -5.48 -1.43 -3.05
N VAL A 154 -4.87 -0.32 -2.62
CA VAL A 154 -5.18 0.37 -1.36
C VAL A 154 -6.58 0.98 -1.35
N ALA A 155 -7.21 1.17 -2.52
CA ALA A 155 -8.61 1.58 -2.62
C ALA A 155 -9.57 0.61 -1.90
N ILE A 156 -9.24 -0.69 -1.84
CA ILE A 156 -10.07 -1.72 -1.18
C ILE A 156 -10.27 -1.41 0.32
N PRO A 157 -9.22 -1.37 1.17
CA PRO A 157 -9.37 -1.11 2.60
C PRO A 157 -9.92 0.29 2.90
N LEU A 158 -9.56 1.31 2.10
CA LEU A 158 -10.11 2.65 2.26
C LEU A 158 -11.62 2.69 2.01
N THR A 159 -12.09 1.98 0.99
CA THR A 159 -13.53 1.86 0.68
C THR A 159 -14.26 1.12 1.79
N LEU A 160 -13.72 -0.02 2.25
CA LEU A 160 -14.27 -0.77 3.38
C LEU A 160 -14.37 0.08 4.65
N PHE A 161 -13.38 0.95 4.89
CA PHE A 161 -13.31 1.81 6.07
C PHE A 161 -14.30 2.98 6.01
N LEU A 162 -14.45 3.63 4.85
CA LEU A 162 -15.11 4.93 4.76
C LEU A 162 -16.51 4.90 4.15
N PHE A 163 -16.84 3.91 3.31
CA PHE A 163 -18.02 4.02 2.45
C PHE A 163 -19.34 4.08 3.22
N ARG A 164 -19.52 3.26 4.26
CA ARG A 164 -20.75 3.29 5.07
C ARG A 164 -20.92 4.63 5.80
N GLU A 165 -19.86 5.12 6.43
CA GLU A 165 -19.88 6.43 7.11
C GLU A 165 -20.07 7.57 6.11
N PHE A 166 -19.52 7.44 4.91
CA PHE A 166 -19.73 8.39 3.82
C PHE A 166 -21.21 8.47 3.47
N LEU A 167 -21.92 7.34 3.30
CA LEU A 167 -23.35 7.33 3.00
C LEU A 167 -24.19 8.02 4.07
N ASN A 168 -23.84 7.86 5.35
CA ASN A 168 -24.60 8.40 6.48
C ASN A 168 -24.25 9.85 6.83
N THR A 169 -23.15 10.41 6.30
CA THR A 169 -22.73 11.76 6.63
C THR A 169 -23.52 12.84 5.86
N SER A 170 -23.47 14.08 6.35
CA SER A 170 -24.17 15.21 5.75
C SER A 170 -23.65 15.56 4.35
N ILE A 171 -24.51 16.08 3.48
CA ILE A 171 -24.17 16.43 2.09
C ILE A 171 -22.98 17.40 2.00
N SER A 172 -22.88 18.37 2.93
CA SER A 172 -21.75 19.31 2.97
C SER A 172 -20.41 18.59 3.18
N LYS A 173 -20.35 17.61 4.10
CA LYS A 173 -19.14 16.82 4.34
C LYS A 173 -18.81 15.91 3.16
N LYS A 174 -19.83 15.31 2.52
CA LYS A 174 -19.66 14.52 1.29
C LYS A 174 -18.99 15.35 0.19
N LEU A 175 -19.54 16.54 -0.08
CA LEU A 175 -19.01 17.45 -1.11
C LEU A 175 -17.58 17.91 -0.78
N LYS A 176 -17.32 18.32 0.48
CA LYS A 176 -15.96 18.71 0.92
C LYS A 176 -14.96 17.57 0.76
N PHE A 177 -15.34 16.35 1.12
CA PHE A 177 -14.48 15.18 0.98
C PHE A 177 -14.22 14.84 -0.50
N SER A 178 -15.27 14.75 -1.32
CA SER A 178 -15.14 14.42 -2.74
C SER A 178 -14.34 15.45 -3.51
N PHE A 179 -14.62 16.75 -3.28
CA PHE A 179 -13.84 17.84 -3.86
C PHE A 179 -12.38 17.78 -3.40
N GLY A 180 -12.14 17.64 -2.09
CA GLY A 180 -10.79 17.51 -1.54
C GLY A 180 -10.04 16.32 -2.14
N LEU A 181 -10.72 15.19 -2.35
CA LEU A 181 -10.08 13.98 -2.88
C LEU A 181 -9.58 14.21 -4.31
N VAL A 182 -10.43 14.77 -5.18
CA VAL A 182 -10.04 15.12 -6.55
C VAL A 182 -8.93 16.17 -6.56
N PHE A 183 -9.07 17.22 -5.76
CA PHE A 183 -8.07 18.28 -5.62
C PHE A 183 -6.69 17.72 -5.22
N PHE A 184 -6.63 16.86 -4.20
CA PHE A 184 -5.37 16.30 -3.74
C PHE A 184 -4.80 15.23 -4.69
N ILE A 185 -5.63 14.48 -5.41
CA ILE A 185 -5.14 13.57 -6.45
C ILE A 185 -4.38 14.36 -7.52
N ILE A 186 -4.96 15.48 -7.98
CA ILE A 186 -4.32 16.35 -8.97
C ILE A 186 -3.07 16.99 -8.38
N LEU A 187 -3.15 17.53 -7.17
CA LEU A 187 -2.03 18.22 -6.51
C LEU A 187 -0.83 17.30 -6.30
N ILE A 188 -1.05 16.09 -5.78
CA ILE A 188 0.02 15.10 -5.54
C ILE A 188 0.61 14.65 -6.88
N SER A 189 -0.22 14.45 -7.90
CA SER A 189 0.24 14.06 -9.25
C SER A 189 0.87 15.21 -10.02
N PHE A 190 0.78 16.45 -9.55
CA PHE A 190 1.15 17.64 -10.31
C PHE A 190 2.61 17.64 -10.80
N PRO A 191 3.63 17.26 -10.00
CA PRO A 191 5.01 17.20 -10.50
C PRO A 191 5.17 16.23 -11.69
N PHE A 192 4.44 15.11 -11.68
CA PHE A 192 4.47 14.14 -12.77
C PHE A 192 3.82 14.70 -14.03
N LEU A 193 2.70 15.41 -13.86
CA LEU A 193 2.00 16.07 -14.97
C LEU A 193 2.85 17.17 -15.61
N LEU A 194 3.68 17.88 -14.83
CA LEU A 194 4.61 18.88 -15.37
C LEU A 194 5.73 18.27 -16.21
N THR A 195 6.17 17.06 -15.87
CA THR A 195 7.19 16.34 -16.65
C THR A 195 6.64 15.67 -17.92
N LEU A 196 5.33 15.69 -18.13
CA LEU A 196 4.69 15.01 -19.24
C LEU A 196 4.99 15.74 -20.57
N PRO A 197 5.62 15.07 -21.56
CA PRO A 197 5.94 15.73 -22.82
C PRO A 197 4.73 15.85 -23.74
N ASP A 198 3.85 14.84 -23.74
CA ASP A 198 2.63 14.78 -24.56
C ASP A 198 1.63 13.76 -23.97
N PHE A 199 0.34 13.94 -24.23
CA PHE A 199 -0.74 13.08 -23.75
C PHE A 199 -0.72 11.67 -24.38
N GLU A 200 -0.22 11.52 -25.60
CA GLU A 200 -0.12 10.19 -26.25
C GLU A 200 0.84 9.26 -25.49
N ILE A 201 1.89 9.82 -24.88
CA ILE A 201 2.85 9.08 -24.05
C ILE A 201 2.17 8.41 -22.86
N ILE A 202 1.09 8.97 -22.31
CA ILE A 202 0.37 8.35 -21.18
C ILE A 202 -0.22 7.00 -21.60
N LYS A 203 -0.71 6.87 -22.84
CA LYS A 203 -1.36 5.62 -23.28
C LYS A 203 -0.36 4.46 -23.28
N GLU A 204 0.86 4.73 -23.74
CA GLU A 204 1.93 3.74 -23.81
C GLU A 204 2.63 3.53 -22.46
N HIS A 205 2.97 4.64 -21.79
CA HIS A 205 3.81 4.67 -20.59
C HIS A 205 3.00 5.20 -19.40
N ASN A 206 2.14 4.33 -18.86
CA ASN A 206 1.44 4.57 -17.60
C ASN A 206 1.75 3.51 -16.54
N PRO A 207 1.75 3.88 -15.25
CA PRO A 207 2.02 2.97 -14.15
C PRO A 207 0.91 1.93 -13.92
N PHE A 208 -0.30 2.15 -14.43
CA PHE A 208 -1.43 1.25 -14.23
C PHE A 208 -1.26 -0.06 -15.03
N ASN A 209 -0.72 0.02 -16.25
CA ASN A 209 -0.46 -1.15 -17.10
C ASN A 209 0.33 -2.23 -16.36
N HIS A 210 1.32 -1.84 -15.55
CA HIS A 210 2.13 -2.76 -14.76
C HIS A 210 1.39 -3.33 -13.54
N GLN A 211 0.48 -2.58 -12.93
CA GLN A 211 -0.29 -3.03 -11.76
C GLN A 211 -1.44 -3.96 -12.15
N THR A 212 -2.00 -3.81 -13.34
CA THR A 212 -3.19 -4.55 -13.79
C THR A 212 -2.87 -5.74 -14.69
N ARG A 213 -1.58 -6.03 -14.94
CA ARG A 213 -1.15 -7.04 -15.92
C ARG A 213 -1.57 -8.47 -15.55
N PHE A 214 -1.46 -8.84 -14.28
CA PHE A 214 -1.60 -10.23 -13.80
C PHE A 214 -3.03 -10.66 -13.52
N THR A 215 -4.01 -9.80 -13.81
CA THR A 215 -5.39 -10.01 -13.39
C THR A 215 -6.32 -9.69 -14.56
N PRO A 216 -7.25 -10.58 -14.94
CA PRO A 216 -8.24 -10.26 -15.96
C PRO A 216 -9.08 -9.03 -15.59
N LYS A 217 -9.44 -8.20 -16.58
CA LYS A 217 -10.18 -6.94 -16.34
C LYS A 217 -11.49 -7.13 -15.57
N TRP A 218 -12.22 -8.21 -15.84
CA TRP A 218 -13.47 -8.51 -15.15
C TRP A 218 -13.26 -8.82 -13.65
N VAL A 219 -12.16 -9.48 -13.28
CA VAL A 219 -11.76 -9.71 -11.89
C VAL A 219 -11.41 -8.39 -11.22
N GLN A 220 -10.66 -7.52 -11.90
CA GLN A 220 -10.33 -6.20 -11.38
C GLN A 220 -11.59 -5.37 -11.10
N ILE A 221 -12.55 -5.33 -12.04
CA ILE A 221 -13.83 -4.63 -11.85
C ILE A 221 -14.60 -5.21 -10.66
N PHE A 222 -14.64 -6.54 -10.55
CA PHE A 222 -15.27 -7.21 -9.41
C PHE A 222 -14.65 -6.78 -8.08
N PHE A 223 -13.32 -6.75 -7.97
CA PHE A 223 -12.63 -6.32 -6.75
C PHE A 223 -12.63 -4.80 -6.49
N ILE A 224 -12.98 -3.98 -7.50
CA ILE A 224 -13.27 -2.56 -7.31
C ILE A 224 -14.67 -2.36 -6.72
N VAL A 225 -15.66 -3.13 -7.18
CA VAL A 225 -17.07 -2.97 -6.77
C VAL A 225 -17.36 -3.67 -5.44
N LEU A 226 -16.81 -4.87 -5.22
CA LEU A 226 -17.09 -5.69 -4.05
C LEU A 226 -16.86 -4.98 -2.70
N PRO A 227 -15.79 -4.17 -2.50
CA PRO A 227 -15.60 -3.41 -1.27
C PRO A 227 -16.77 -2.49 -0.91
N PHE A 228 -17.41 -1.84 -1.90
CA PHE A 228 -18.56 -0.97 -1.66
C PHE A 228 -19.75 -1.75 -1.10
N ILE A 229 -20.02 -2.95 -1.63
CA ILE A 229 -21.12 -3.82 -1.17
C ILE A 229 -20.85 -4.30 0.26
N LEU A 230 -19.62 -4.77 0.53
CA LEU A 230 -19.24 -5.29 1.84
C LEU A 230 -19.20 -4.20 2.92
N ALA A 231 -18.76 -2.99 2.56
CA ALA A 231 -18.64 -1.86 3.49
C ALA A 231 -19.96 -1.50 4.20
N ILE A 232 -21.11 -1.70 3.54
CA ILE A 232 -22.43 -1.39 4.13
C ILE A 232 -22.67 -2.16 5.44
N LYS A 233 -22.11 -3.36 5.57
CA LYS A 233 -22.27 -4.23 6.75
C LYS A 233 -21.22 -3.98 7.83
N ILE A 234 -20.16 -3.22 7.54
CA ILE A 234 -19.03 -3.00 8.44
C ILE A 234 -19.38 -1.96 9.50
N LYS A 235 -19.16 -2.31 10.77
CA LYS A 235 -19.42 -1.47 11.95
C LYS A 235 -18.17 -1.11 12.75
N LYS A 236 -17.12 -1.91 12.65
CA LYS A 236 -15.93 -1.79 13.51
C LYS A 236 -14.66 -1.97 12.68
N ILE A 237 -13.58 -1.32 13.10
CA ILE A 237 -12.27 -1.38 12.43
C ILE A 237 -11.76 -2.82 12.26
N HIS A 238 -11.96 -3.71 13.24
CA HIS A 238 -11.52 -5.10 13.11
C HIS A 238 -12.18 -5.83 11.92
N GLN A 239 -13.40 -5.45 11.54
CA GLN A 239 -14.10 -6.01 10.38
C GLN A 239 -13.49 -5.48 9.09
N VAL A 240 -13.07 -4.21 9.04
CA VAL A 240 -12.31 -3.65 7.91
C VAL A 240 -11.02 -4.43 7.72
N ILE A 241 -10.26 -4.66 8.80
CA ILE A 241 -9.00 -5.39 8.75
C ILE A 241 -9.21 -6.83 8.27
N PHE A 242 -10.20 -7.53 8.82
CA PHE A 242 -10.52 -8.90 8.42
C PHE A 242 -10.99 -9.01 6.96
N GLN A 243 -11.89 -8.13 6.53
CA GLN A 243 -12.36 -8.12 5.14
C GLN A 243 -11.24 -7.73 4.16
N SER A 244 -10.36 -6.80 4.55
CA SER A 244 -9.19 -6.42 3.74
C SER A 244 -8.21 -7.60 3.61
N LEU A 245 -7.97 -8.37 4.68
CA LEU A 245 -7.18 -9.60 4.63
C LEU A 245 -7.75 -10.59 3.63
N ILE A 246 -9.07 -10.85 3.69
CA ILE A 246 -9.74 -11.77 2.76
C ILE A 246 -9.62 -11.26 1.32
N LEU A 247 -9.97 -10.01 1.06
CA LEU A 247 -9.98 -9.46 -0.29
C LEU A 247 -8.58 -9.39 -0.91
N PHE A 248 -7.56 -9.00 -0.14
CA PHE A 248 -6.17 -9.01 -0.62
C PHE A 248 -5.71 -10.43 -0.94
N THR A 249 -5.95 -11.37 -0.02
CA THR A 249 -5.55 -12.77 -0.22
C THR A 249 -6.23 -13.35 -1.46
N LEU A 250 -7.54 -13.16 -1.60
CA LEU A 250 -8.30 -13.67 -2.73
C LEU A 250 -7.87 -13.04 -4.05
N LEU A 251 -7.75 -11.70 -4.12
CA LEU A 251 -7.34 -11.01 -5.36
C LEU A 251 -5.96 -11.48 -5.83
N LEU A 252 -4.99 -11.53 -4.92
CA LEU A 252 -3.61 -11.89 -5.23
C LEU A 252 -3.47 -13.37 -5.57
N PHE A 253 -4.18 -14.24 -4.85
CA PHE A 253 -4.21 -15.66 -5.16
C PHE A 253 -4.88 -15.95 -6.50
N LEU A 254 -6.01 -15.29 -6.80
CA LEU A 254 -6.67 -15.41 -8.11
C LEU A 254 -5.75 -14.94 -9.23
N SER A 255 -5.05 -13.82 -9.05
CA SER A 255 -4.10 -13.30 -10.04
C SER A 255 -2.97 -14.31 -10.30
N PHE A 256 -2.44 -14.93 -9.24
CA PHE A 256 -1.44 -16.00 -9.38
C PHE A 256 -2.00 -17.22 -10.12
N VAL A 257 -3.24 -17.63 -9.82
CA VAL A 257 -3.89 -18.77 -10.50
C VAL A 257 -4.15 -18.47 -11.97
N PHE A 258 -4.60 -17.26 -12.32
CA PHE A 258 -4.77 -16.86 -13.73
C PHE A 258 -3.44 -16.90 -14.49
N GLU A 259 -2.36 -16.38 -13.89
CA GLU A 259 -1.04 -16.44 -14.52
C GLU A 259 -0.54 -17.89 -14.70
N ILE A 260 -0.87 -18.80 -13.77
CA ILE A 260 -0.58 -20.24 -13.93
C ILE A 260 -1.35 -20.84 -15.11
N ILE A 261 -2.61 -20.45 -15.28
CA ILE A 261 -3.46 -20.94 -16.37
C ILE A 261 -2.93 -20.44 -17.72
N ASP A 262 -2.53 -19.17 -17.79
CA ASP A 262 -2.13 -18.53 -19.05
C ASP A 262 -0.70 -18.90 -19.46
N GLU A 263 0.25 -18.89 -18.52
CA GLU A 263 1.68 -19.03 -18.80
C GLU A 263 2.26 -20.37 -18.34
N GLY A 264 1.52 -21.13 -17.53
CA GLY A 264 1.94 -22.41 -16.96
C GLY A 264 2.79 -22.29 -15.70
N PHE A 265 2.55 -23.17 -14.72
CA PHE A 265 3.13 -23.12 -13.37
C PHE A 265 4.65 -22.88 -13.34
N LYS A 266 5.42 -23.58 -14.19
CA LYS A 266 6.88 -23.45 -14.21
C LYS A 266 7.33 -22.06 -14.68
N ASN A 267 6.66 -21.48 -15.67
CA ASN A 267 6.97 -20.14 -16.14
C ASN A 267 6.55 -19.10 -15.10
N THR A 268 5.35 -19.24 -14.53
CA THR A 268 4.85 -18.36 -13.46
C THR A 268 5.81 -18.26 -12.28
N LEU A 269 6.27 -19.40 -11.77
CA LEU A 269 7.09 -19.47 -10.56
C LEU A 269 8.57 -19.15 -10.81
N TYR A 270 9.17 -19.69 -11.88
CA TYR A 270 10.62 -19.64 -12.08
C TYR A 270 11.08 -18.62 -13.12
N LYS A 271 10.21 -18.19 -14.04
CA LYS A 271 10.53 -17.16 -15.04
C LYS A 271 9.99 -15.77 -14.67
N SER A 272 9.58 -15.57 -13.43
CA SER A 272 9.15 -14.26 -12.88
C SER A 272 7.95 -13.65 -13.63
N TYR A 273 7.05 -14.47 -14.16
CA TYR A 273 5.80 -14.01 -14.78
C TYR A 273 4.80 -13.54 -13.72
N PHE A 274 4.88 -14.05 -12.49
CA PHE A 274 4.19 -13.48 -11.33
C PHE A 274 5.16 -13.24 -10.18
N ASP A 275 5.07 -12.08 -9.54
CA ASP A 275 5.84 -11.79 -8.33
C ASP A 275 5.07 -12.26 -7.09
N ILE A 276 5.48 -13.41 -6.54
CA ILE A 276 4.89 -14.03 -5.36
C ILE A 276 4.95 -13.10 -4.13
N SER A 277 5.92 -12.18 -4.10
CA SER A 277 6.06 -11.22 -3.01
C SER A 277 4.85 -10.29 -2.89
N TYR A 278 4.00 -10.18 -3.91
CA TYR A 278 2.73 -9.46 -3.76
C TYR A 278 1.85 -10.02 -2.64
N LEU A 279 1.90 -11.32 -2.35
CA LEU A 279 1.16 -11.93 -1.23
C LEU A 279 1.54 -11.34 0.12
N THR A 280 2.74 -10.75 0.25
CA THR A 280 3.17 -10.08 1.49
C THR A 280 2.30 -8.86 1.82
N MET A 281 1.60 -8.27 0.84
CA MET A 281 0.66 -7.16 1.08
C MET A 281 -0.52 -7.55 1.98
N ALA A 282 -0.89 -8.84 2.06
CA ALA A 282 -1.94 -9.30 2.97
C ALA A 282 -1.45 -9.40 4.43
N MET A 283 -0.14 -9.45 4.64
CA MET A 283 0.49 -9.76 5.92
C MET A 283 0.16 -8.77 7.05
N PRO A 284 0.19 -7.44 6.84
CA PRO A 284 -0.13 -6.49 7.91
C PRO A 284 -1.55 -6.69 8.44
N PHE A 285 -2.51 -7.02 7.58
CA PHE A 285 -3.88 -7.31 7.98
C PHE A 285 -3.98 -8.62 8.77
N ALA A 286 -3.24 -9.67 8.38
CA ALA A 286 -3.21 -10.94 9.11
C ALA A 286 -2.67 -10.77 10.53
N ILE A 287 -1.53 -10.08 10.63
CA ILE A 287 -0.85 -9.77 11.89
C ILE A 287 -1.78 -8.98 12.82
N LEU A 288 -2.42 -7.93 12.32
CA LEU A 288 -3.29 -7.09 13.14
C LEU A 288 -4.61 -7.79 13.48
N TYR A 289 -5.17 -8.58 12.58
CA TYR A 289 -6.35 -9.38 12.88
C TYR A 289 -6.09 -10.36 14.04
N TYR A 290 -4.91 -10.99 14.06
CA TYR A 290 -4.50 -11.84 15.19
C TYR A 290 -4.48 -11.04 16.50
N VAL A 291 -3.89 -9.84 16.50
CA VAL A 291 -3.86 -8.95 17.67
C VAL A 291 -5.27 -8.57 18.14
N PHE A 292 -6.14 -8.13 17.22
CA PHE A 292 -7.54 -7.76 17.52
C PHE A 292 -8.38 -8.92 18.07
N ARG A 293 -8.10 -10.16 17.64
CA ARG A 293 -8.80 -11.35 18.14
C ARG A 293 -8.43 -11.70 19.57
N THR A 294 -7.24 -11.31 20.02
CA THR A 294 -6.92 -11.42 21.44
C THR A 294 -7.73 -10.36 22.20
N LYS A 295 -8.51 -10.79 23.21
CA LYS A 295 -9.50 -10.00 23.99
C LYS A 295 -9.05 -8.62 24.53
N ASP A 296 -7.79 -8.21 24.35
CA ASP A 296 -7.22 -7.00 24.94
C ASP A 296 -7.17 -5.78 24.01
N PHE A 297 -7.19 -5.94 22.68
CA PHE A 297 -6.93 -4.81 21.79
C PHE A 297 -8.21 -4.10 21.32
N GLY A 298 -9.33 -4.84 21.24
CA GLY A 298 -10.63 -4.31 20.84
C GLY A 298 -11.27 -3.41 21.89
N ASP A 299 -11.09 -3.72 23.17
CA ASP A 299 -11.74 -3.01 24.29
C ASP A 299 -10.85 -1.89 24.87
N LYS A 300 -9.52 -1.96 24.73
CA LYS A 300 -8.58 -1.00 25.36
C LYS A 300 -8.16 0.19 24.49
N LEU A 301 -8.70 0.29 23.27
CA LEU A 301 -8.76 1.55 22.52
C LEU A 301 -10.09 2.29 22.77
N GLU A 302 -11.02 1.69 23.51
CA GLU A 302 -12.32 2.28 23.87
C GLU A 302 -12.30 3.04 25.21
N GLU A 303 -11.13 3.10 25.90
CA GLU A 303 -10.85 3.88 27.12
C GLU A 303 -9.52 4.64 27.04
#